data_AF-A0A1H9ND47-F1
#
_entry.id   AF-A0A1H9ND47-F1
#
_cell.length_a   1.000
_cell.length_b   1.000
_cell.length_c   1.000
_cell.angle_alpha   90.00
_cell.angle_beta   90.00
_cell.angle_gamma   90.00
#
_symmetry.space_group_name_H-M   'P 1'
#
loop_
_entity.id
_entity.type
_entity.pdbx_description
1 polymer ?
#
loop_
_entity_poly.entity_id
_entity_poly.type
_entity_poly.pdbx_seq_one_letter_code
_entity_poly.pdbx_strand_id
1 'polypeptide(L)'
;MNEIARRILVDQGLKPVEFEQPHVIDLIRKPISDVWTVVCTHNDKVFGTPAIFCCFANMEHKAQILEESNWLKHPDSFSPGFCMSAGSARFDSSSYDGFHFIVMEQYFHSLEEAQFHLNQEFALLFELYRDPSGNYYKIDECGNREPVVVFEKHQVKVKTKYLLRYMCARQFLFIQFVDLRVSTPGHMPFHTDPMGDDSDAGPNYIFDRWYQGNETENYLLSMIYARSYVEPGPIEDCGLWPYDEDEEQYPEFIINELPDGSFERFTCEESKLTTRWCAGSTGLATSWGRCAPDAGSEGHAAARGTGPATA
;
A
#
# COMPACT_ATOMS: atom_id res chain seq x y z
N MET A 1 31.06 1.92 -11.36
CA MET A 1 32.15 0.99 -10.94
C MET A 1 33.51 1.60 -11.28
N ASN A 2 34.48 1.53 -10.36
CA ASN A 2 35.83 2.03 -10.61
C ASN A 2 36.68 1.07 -11.46
N GLU A 3 37.82 1.55 -11.98
CA GLU A 3 38.68 0.77 -12.88
C GLU A 3 39.30 -0.47 -12.20
N ILE A 4 39.61 -0.38 -10.90
CA ILE A 4 40.23 -1.47 -10.14
C ILE A 4 39.24 -2.64 -9.97
N ALA A 5 38.02 -2.38 -9.50
CA ALA A 5 36.99 -3.41 -9.38
C ALA A 5 36.67 -4.04 -10.75
N ARG A 6 36.64 -3.24 -11.82
CA ARG A 6 36.43 -3.74 -13.18
C ARG A 6 37.56 -4.67 -13.63
N ARG A 7 38.82 -4.33 -13.32
CA ARG A 7 39.98 -5.17 -13.61
C ARG A 7 39.90 -6.51 -12.90
N ILE A 8 39.61 -6.52 -11.59
CA ILE A 8 39.46 -7.75 -10.79
C ILE A 8 38.46 -8.71 -11.42
N LEU A 9 37.31 -8.20 -11.85
CA LEU A 9 36.28 -9.02 -12.48
C LEU A 9 36.74 -9.61 -13.82
N VAL A 10 37.38 -8.79 -14.66
CA VAL A 10 37.88 -9.23 -15.96
C VAL A 10 38.98 -10.28 -15.81
N ASP A 11 39.91 -10.10 -14.87
CA ASP A 11 41.00 -11.05 -14.59
C ASP A 11 40.47 -12.40 -14.09
N GLN A 12 39.32 -12.41 -13.42
CA GLN A 12 38.62 -13.62 -12.98
C GLN A 12 37.63 -14.18 -14.01
N GLY A 13 37.53 -13.58 -15.21
CA GLY A 13 36.59 -14.00 -16.25
C GLY A 13 35.10 -13.74 -15.93
N LEU A 14 34.83 -12.86 -14.96
CA LEU A 14 33.48 -12.46 -14.55
C LEU A 14 33.03 -11.22 -15.32
N LYS A 15 31.71 -11.05 -15.46
CA LYS A 15 31.13 -9.94 -16.20
C LYS A 15 30.87 -8.76 -15.27
N PRO A 16 31.44 -7.56 -15.51
CA PRO A 16 31.19 -6.38 -14.68
C PRO A 16 29.70 -6.05 -14.48
N VAL A 17 28.87 -6.30 -15.50
CA VAL A 17 27.42 -6.03 -15.45
C VAL A 17 26.69 -6.73 -14.28
N GLU A 18 27.17 -7.90 -13.85
CA GLU A 18 26.59 -8.63 -12.72
C GLU A 18 26.81 -7.90 -11.38
N PHE A 19 27.90 -7.13 -11.27
CA PHE A 19 28.26 -6.31 -10.12
C PHE A 19 27.81 -4.85 -10.27
N GLU A 20 27.43 -4.42 -11.47
CA GLU A 20 26.72 -3.14 -11.69
C GLU A 20 25.22 -3.28 -11.40
N GLN A 21 24.68 -4.49 -11.42
CA GLN A 21 23.31 -4.82 -10.98
C GLN A 21 22.23 -3.91 -11.62
N PRO A 22 22.24 -3.67 -12.95
CA PRO A 22 21.36 -2.68 -13.58
C PRO A 22 19.87 -3.01 -13.43
N HIS A 23 19.51 -4.30 -13.40
CA HIS A 23 18.13 -4.75 -13.21
C HIS A 23 17.57 -4.36 -11.83
N VAL A 24 18.42 -4.32 -10.79
CA VAL A 24 18.01 -3.86 -9.46
C VAL A 24 17.87 -2.35 -9.43
N ILE A 25 18.71 -1.61 -10.14
CA ILE A 25 18.55 -0.16 -10.29
C ILE A 25 17.21 0.16 -10.98
N ASP A 26 16.82 -0.59 -12.00
CA ASP A 26 15.52 -0.43 -12.65
C ASP A 26 14.36 -0.73 -11.70
N LEU A 27 14.48 -1.77 -10.86
CA LEU A 27 13.53 -2.09 -9.80
C LEU A 27 13.41 -0.95 -8.78
N ILE A 28 14.52 -0.41 -8.30
CA ILE A 28 14.56 0.71 -7.35
C ILE A 28 13.85 1.93 -7.92
N ARG A 29 14.10 2.24 -9.20
CA ARG A 29 13.50 3.38 -9.91
C ARG A 29 12.02 3.18 -10.19
N LYS A 30 11.56 1.93 -10.34
CA LYS A 30 10.18 1.56 -10.66
C LYS A 30 9.69 0.41 -9.76
N PRO A 31 9.49 0.67 -8.46
CA PRO A 31 9.17 -0.35 -7.47
C PRO A 31 7.81 -1.03 -7.73
N ILE A 32 6.92 -0.35 -8.46
CA ILE A 32 5.66 -0.88 -8.95
C ILE A 32 5.65 -0.80 -10.49
N SER A 33 5.79 -1.94 -11.15
CA SER A 33 5.88 -2.01 -12.62
C SER A 33 5.17 -3.22 -13.26
N ASP A 34 4.72 -4.19 -12.48
CA ASP A 34 4.10 -5.44 -12.95
C ASP A 34 2.70 -5.65 -12.34
N VAL A 35 2.00 -6.70 -12.79
CA VAL A 35 0.68 -7.12 -12.24
C VAL A 35 0.80 -7.58 -10.79
N TRP A 36 1.97 -8.11 -10.43
CA TRP A 36 2.30 -8.59 -9.09
C TRP A 36 3.52 -7.85 -8.58
N THR A 37 3.43 -7.34 -7.36
CA THR A 37 4.55 -6.71 -6.67
C THR A 37 5.09 -7.68 -5.62
N VAL A 38 6.39 -7.95 -5.66
CA VAL A 38 7.08 -8.66 -4.56
C VAL A 38 7.24 -7.67 -3.41
N VAL A 39 6.56 -7.95 -2.29
CA VAL A 39 6.56 -7.05 -1.12
C VAL A 39 7.52 -7.51 -0.03
N CYS A 40 7.92 -8.77 -0.05
CA CYS A 40 8.89 -9.30 0.89
C CYS A 40 9.60 -10.50 0.26
N THR A 41 10.90 -10.60 0.42
CA THR A 41 11.67 -11.82 0.14
C THR A 41 12.20 -12.38 1.45
N HIS A 42 12.10 -13.69 1.64
CA HIS A 42 12.65 -14.40 2.78
C HIS A 42 13.48 -15.56 2.25
N ASN A 43 14.72 -15.24 1.92
CA ASN A 43 15.68 -16.22 1.44
C ASN A 43 16.86 -16.27 2.40
N ASP A 44 17.34 -17.47 2.66
CA ASP A 44 18.61 -17.73 3.30
C ASP A 44 19.75 -17.25 2.40
N LYS A 45 20.01 -15.94 2.41
CA LYS A 45 21.23 -15.28 1.90
C LYS A 45 21.84 -15.92 0.63
N VAL A 46 21.07 -16.04 -0.44
CA VAL A 46 21.64 -16.42 -1.74
C VAL A 46 22.22 -15.17 -2.38
N PHE A 47 23.56 -15.08 -2.43
CA PHE A 47 24.25 -14.05 -3.22
C PHE A 47 23.65 -13.99 -4.63
N GLY A 48 23.35 -12.79 -5.11
CA GLY A 48 22.74 -12.58 -6.42
C GLY A 48 21.21 -12.52 -6.46
N THR A 49 20.49 -12.69 -5.35
CA THR A 49 19.05 -12.39 -5.26
C THR A 49 18.81 -11.16 -4.40
N PRO A 50 18.03 -10.16 -4.85
CA PRO A 50 17.76 -8.98 -4.05
C PRO A 50 16.86 -9.34 -2.86
N ALA A 51 17.27 -8.91 -1.67
CA ALA A 51 16.40 -8.84 -0.52
C ALA A 51 15.50 -7.60 -0.68
N ILE A 52 14.19 -7.83 -0.70
CA ILE A 52 13.18 -6.79 -0.86
C ILE A 52 12.28 -6.81 0.37
N PHE A 53 12.00 -5.63 0.91
CA PHE A 53 10.93 -5.44 1.88
C PHE A 53 10.15 -4.17 1.54
N CYS A 54 8.83 -4.26 1.57
CA CYS A 54 7.94 -3.14 1.29
C CYS A 54 6.98 -2.92 2.44
N CYS A 55 6.73 -1.66 2.75
CA CYS A 55 5.73 -1.24 3.72
C CYS A 55 5.05 0.04 3.24
N PHE A 56 4.05 0.49 3.99
CA PHE A 56 3.46 1.80 3.82
C PHE A 56 3.98 2.78 4.87
N ALA A 57 3.89 4.08 4.59
CA ALA A 57 4.06 5.11 5.60
C ALA A 57 3.17 6.32 5.36
N ASN A 58 2.96 7.09 6.42
CA ASN A 58 2.33 8.41 6.34
C ASN A 58 3.12 9.34 5.40
N MET A 59 2.42 10.25 4.73
CA MET A 59 3.00 11.22 3.78
C MET A 59 4.07 12.12 4.39
N GLU A 60 4.07 12.28 5.71
CA GLU A 60 5.05 13.09 6.46
C GLU A 60 6.48 12.50 6.40
N HIS A 61 6.63 11.20 6.13
CA HIS A 61 7.93 10.54 6.09
C HIS A 61 8.69 10.72 4.75
N LYS A 62 8.11 11.42 3.76
CA LYS A 62 8.74 11.60 2.42
C LYS A 62 10.20 12.04 2.48
N ALA A 63 10.50 13.07 3.29
CA ALA A 63 11.86 13.59 3.44
C ALA A 63 12.78 12.55 4.07
N GLN A 64 12.36 11.95 5.19
CA GLN A 64 13.12 10.94 5.93
C GLN A 64 13.50 9.73 5.06
N ILE A 65 12.61 9.32 4.16
CA ILE A 65 12.86 8.17 3.27
C ILE A 65 14.06 8.43 2.35
N LEU A 66 14.31 9.67 1.93
CA LEU A 66 15.39 10.02 1.00
C LEU A 66 16.68 10.52 1.68
N GLU A 67 16.74 10.55 3.02
CA GLU A 67 17.93 11.04 3.75
C GLU A 67 19.12 10.08 3.68
N GLU A 68 18.87 8.78 3.79
CA GLU A 68 19.89 7.72 3.80
C GLU A 68 19.38 6.49 3.03
N SER A 69 20.28 5.58 2.64
CA SER A 69 19.92 4.37 1.87
C SER A 69 19.71 3.09 2.70
N ASN A 70 20.14 3.06 3.97
CA ASN A 70 20.00 1.93 4.90
C ASN A 70 18.53 1.55 5.14
N TRP A 71 18.18 0.39 5.69
CA TRP A 71 16.76 0.08 5.93
C TRP A 71 16.24 0.82 7.18
N LEU A 72 15.09 1.49 7.08
CA LEU A 72 14.40 2.08 8.24
C LEU A 72 13.59 1.04 9.02
N LYS A 73 13.10 0.04 8.29
CA LYS A 73 12.19 -0.99 8.80
C LYS A 73 12.56 -2.34 8.21
N HIS A 74 12.42 -3.36 9.04
CA HIS A 74 12.52 -4.76 8.67
C HIS A 74 11.17 -5.45 8.87
N PRO A 75 10.93 -6.64 8.26
CA PRO A 75 9.68 -7.39 8.42
C PRO A 75 9.28 -7.64 9.89
N ASP A 76 10.25 -7.81 10.78
CA ASP A 76 10.07 -8.08 12.22
C ASP A 76 9.84 -6.81 13.06
N SER A 77 10.01 -5.61 12.48
CA SER A 77 9.97 -4.32 13.18
C SER A 77 8.55 -3.83 13.55
N PHE A 78 7.52 -4.60 13.23
CA PHE A 78 6.11 -4.23 13.40
C PHE A 78 5.41 -5.00 14.53
N SER A 79 6.14 -5.82 15.27
CA SER A 79 5.60 -6.56 16.41
C SER A 79 5.19 -5.58 17.53
N PRO A 80 3.93 -5.58 17.99
CA PRO A 80 3.53 -4.74 19.11
C PRO A 80 4.20 -5.20 20.40
N GLY A 81 4.51 -4.28 21.30
CA GLY A 81 5.20 -4.64 22.53
C GLY A 81 5.47 -3.46 23.45
N PHE A 82 6.03 -3.75 24.62
CA PHE A 82 6.49 -2.72 25.53
C PHE A 82 7.93 -2.33 25.19
N CYS A 83 8.15 -1.04 24.94
CA CYS A 83 9.47 -0.44 24.89
C CYS A 83 9.79 0.15 26.27
N MET A 84 10.92 -0.27 26.85
CA MET A 84 11.41 0.29 28.11
C MET A 84 12.55 1.27 27.83
N SER A 85 12.38 2.50 28.32
CA SER A 85 13.45 3.49 28.45
C SER A 85 13.76 3.72 29.92
N ALA A 86 14.88 4.37 30.25
CA ALA A 86 15.31 4.56 31.63
C ALA A 86 14.22 5.25 32.50
N GLY A 87 13.44 4.46 33.24
CA GLY A 87 12.37 4.92 34.12
C GLY A 87 10.96 4.98 33.52
N SER A 88 10.75 4.60 32.26
CA SER A 88 9.41 4.57 31.65
C SER A 88 9.19 3.35 30.74
N ALA A 89 7.96 2.83 30.76
CA ALA A 89 7.51 1.83 29.82
C ALA A 89 6.41 2.45 28.95
N ARG A 90 6.56 2.33 27.63
CA ARG A 90 5.51 2.69 26.66
C ARG A 90 5.10 1.44 25.91
N PHE A 91 3.81 1.34 25.58
CA PHE A 91 3.33 0.30 24.68
C PHE A 91 3.36 0.84 23.25
N ASP A 92 4.13 0.20 22.39
CA ASP A 92 4.23 0.52 20.98
C ASP A 92 3.31 -0.44 20.21
N SER A 93 2.33 0.13 19.50
CA SER A 93 1.54 -0.62 18.54
C SER A 93 2.37 -0.89 17.28
N SER A 94 1.86 -1.72 16.38
CA SER A 94 2.52 -2.02 15.11
C SER A 94 2.72 -0.82 14.19
N SER A 95 2.10 0.33 14.48
CA SER A 95 2.18 1.54 13.67
C SER A 95 2.54 2.80 14.47
N TYR A 96 3.27 2.64 15.58
CA TYR A 96 3.55 3.74 16.51
C TYR A 96 4.32 4.91 15.89
N ASP A 97 5.10 4.66 14.84
CA ASP A 97 5.97 5.64 14.18
C ASP A 97 5.54 6.01 12.77
N GLY A 98 4.27 5.77 12.43
CA GLY A 98 3.71 6.17 11.14
C GLY A 98 4.07 5.26 9.96
N PHE A 99 4.79 4.15 10.22
CA PHE A 99 4.97 3.07 9.25
C PHE A 99 3.91 1.98 9.48
N HIS A 100 3.47 1.37 8.39
CA HIS A 100 2.46 0.31 8.39
C HIS A 100 2.93 -0.86 7.53
N PHE A 101 3.02 -2.05 8.09
CA PHE A 101 3.43 -3.22 7.32
C PHE A 101 2.39 -3.60 6.27
N ILE A 102 2.85 -4.12 5.13
CA ILE A 102 2.03 -4.91 4.22
C ILE A 102 2.00 -6.34 4.76
N VAL A 103 3.19 -6.90 4.96
CA VAL A 103 3.42 -8.15 5.68
C VAL A 103 4.42 -7.92 6.80
N MET A 104 4.22 -8.58 7.94
CA MET A 104 5.18 -8.61 9.03
C MET A 104 5.65 -10.04 9.27
N GLU A 105 6.88 -10.18 9.74
CA GLU A 105 7.45 -11.44 10.17
C GLU A 105 7.32 -11.57 11.69
N GLN A 106 6.87 -12.74 12.15
CA GLN A 106 6.88 -13.11 13.55
C GLN A 106 7.72 -14.37 13.73
N TYR A 107 8.80 -14.24 14.49
CA TYR A 107 9.72 -15.34 14.75
C TYR A 107 9.37 -16.09 16.04
N PHE A 108 9.23 -17.41 15.94
CA PHE A 108 8.91 -18.31 17.05
C PHE A 108 10.17 -19.04 17.48
N HIS A 109 10.93 -18.45 18.41
CA HIS A 109 12.23 -18.96 18.86
C HIS A 109 12.26 -20.45 19.20
N SER A 110 11.26 -20.95 19.93
CA SER A 110 11.20 -22.37 20.33
C SER A 110 11.00 -23.35 19.18
N LEU A 111 10.51 -22.86 18.04
CA LEU A 111 10.29 -23.65 16.83
C LEU A 111 11.37 -23.40 15.76
N GLU A 112 12.22 -22.39 15.96
CA GLU A 112 13.16 -21.89 14.94
C GLU A 112 12.47 -21.57 13.60
N GLU A 113 11.24 -21.07 13.67
CA GLU A 113 10.39 -20.80 12.52
C GLU A 113 9.91 -19.34 12.50
N ALA A 114 9.90 -18.75 11.31
CA ALA A 114 9.27 -17.46 11.03
C ALA A 114 7.90 -17.66 10.38
N GLN A 115 6.91 -16.86 10.77
CA GLN A 115 5.62 -16.78 10.09
C GLN A 115 5.37 -15.37 9.57
N PHE A 116 4.86 -15.28 8.34
CA PHE A 116 4.43 -14.01 7.77
C PHE A 116 2.95 -13.78 7.99
N HIS A 117 2.61 -12.57 8.43
CA HIS A 117 1.25 -12.12 8.67
C HIS A 117 0.91 -10.95 7.75
N LEU A 118 -0.19 -11.06 7.02
CA LEU A 118 -0.76 -9.95 6.25
C LEU A 118 -1.40 -8.93 7.21
N ASN A 119 -1.28 -7.65 6.89
CA ASN A 119 -1.99 -6.59 7.58
C ASN A 119 -3.51 -6.86 7.59
N GLN A 120 -4.09 -6.95 8.79
CA GLN A 120 -5.51 -7.31 8.94
C GLN A 120 -6.44 -6.22 8.43
N GLU A 121 -6.05 -4.94 8.52
CA GLU A 121 -6.84 -3.84 7.96
C GLU A 121 -6.92 -3.99 6.43
N PHE A 122 -5.79 -4.29 5.77
CA PHE A 122 -5.75 -4.57 4.33
C PHE A 122 -6.63 -5.76 3.96
N ALA A 123 -6.55 -6.86 4.72
CA ALA A 123 -7.35 -8.05 4.48
C ALA A 123 -8.86 -7.80 4.65
N LEU A 124 -9.24 -7.05 5.68
CA LEU A 124 -10.63 -6.73 5.98
C LEU A 124 -11.22 -5.72 4.99
N LEU A 125 -10.46 -4.67 4.63
CA LEU A 125 -10.93 -3.63 3.71
C LEU A 125 -11.32 -4.21 2.34
N PHE A 126 -10.56 -5.18 1.84
CA PHE A 126 -10.85 -5.85 0.59
C PHE A 126 -11.65 -7.15 0.75
N GLU A 127 -12.05 -7.50 1.98
CA GLU A 127 -12.79 -8.73 2.32
C GLU A 127 -12.13 -9.99 1.76
N LEU A 128 -10.82 -10.11 1.99
CA LEU A 128 -10.04 -11.21 1.44
C LEU A 128 -10.27 -12.50 2.21
N TYR A 129 -10.62 -13.55 1.49
CA TYR A 129 -10.71 -14.91 2.00
C TYR A 129 -9.31 -15.54 2.10
N ARG A 130 -8.95 -16.02 3.29
CA ARG A 130 -7.71 -16.78 3.53
C ARG A 130 -7.96 -18.28 3.37
N ASP A 131 -7.20 -18.93 2.49
CA ASP A 131 -7.28 -20.38 2.31
C ASP A 131 -6.37 -21.16 3.29
N PRO A 132 -6.46 -22.50 3.34
CA PRO A 132 -5.58 -23.32 4.20
C PRO A 132 -4.09 -23.27 3.86
N SER A 133 -3.72 -22.85 2.64
CA SER A 133 -2.31 -22.63 2.27
C SER A 133 -1.76 -21.31 2.82
N GLY A 134 -2.63 -20.46 3.37
CA GLY A 134 -2.30 -19.15 3.92
C GLY A 134 -2.44 -18.02 2.90
N ASN A 135 -2.74 -18.33 1.64
CA ASN A 135 -2.94 -17.35 0.56
C ASN A 135 -4.29 -16.64 0.69
N TYR A 136 -4.35 -15.41 0.17
CA TYR A 136 -5.56 -14.57 0.23
C TYR A 136 -6.16 -14.34 -1.15
N TYR A 137 -7.48 -14.43 -1.24
CA TYR A 137 -8.25 -14.31 -2.46
C TYR A 137 -9.41 -13.34 -2.29
N LYS A 138 -9.72 -12.56 -3.34
CA LYS A 138 -11.01 -11.89 -3.45
C LYS A 138 -11.99 -12.90 -4.06
N ILE A 139 -13.16 -13.00 -3.46
CA ILE A 139 -14.26 -13.83 -3.95
C ILE A 139 -15.29 -12.91 -4.59
N ASP A 140 -15.67 -13.17 -5.82
CA ASP A 140 -16.76 -12.43 -6.48
C ASP A 140 -18.14 -13.02 -6.13
N GLU A 141 -19.21 -12.36 -6.57
CA GLU A 141 -20.59 -12.78 -6.32
C GLU A 141 -20.92 -14.16 -6.93
N CYS A 142 -20.18 -14.59 -7.94
CA CYS A 142 -20.30 -15.90 -8.58
C CYS A 142 -19.48 -16.99 -7.86
N GLY A 143 -18.71 -16.63 -6.82
CA GLY A 143 -17.83 -17.52 -6.09
C GLY A 143 -16.47 -17.77 -6.76
N ASN A 144 -16.12 -17.05 -7.82
CA ASN A 144 -14.80 -17.15 -8.44
C ASN A 144 -13.74 -16.57 -7.51
N ARG A 145 -12.55 -17.20 -7.53
CA ARG A 145 -11.43 -16.84 -6.66
C ARG A 145 -10.36 -16.09 -7.45
N GLU A 146 -10.18 -14.82 -7.17
CA GLU A 146 -9.04 -14.05 -7.66
C GLU A 146 -7.93 -14.08 -6.59
N PRO A 147 -6.72 -14.59 -6.89
CA PRO A 147 -5.61 -14.50 -5.94
C PRO A 147 -5.16 -13.05 -5.77
N VAL A 148 -4.97 -12.63 -4.52
CA VAL A 148 -4.58 -11.26 -4.14
C VAL A 148 -3.25 -11.24 -3.41
N VAL A 149 -3.02 -12.17 -2.47
CA VAL A 149 -1.73 -12.32 -1.79
C VAL A 149 -1.30 -13.78 -1.85
N VAL A 150 -0.07 -14.00 -2.32
CA VAL A 150 0.52 -15.32 -2.45
C VAL A 150 1.79 -15.39 -1.61
N PHE A 151 1.80 -16.28 -0.63
CA PHE A 151 2.96 -16.68 0.15
C PHE A 151 3.64 -17.84 -0.58
N GLU A 152 4.76 -17.54 -1.24
CA GLU A 152 5.63 -18.53 -1.85
C GLU A 152 6.77 -18.85 -0.88
N LYS A 153 7.50 -19.94 -1.14
CA LYS A 153 8.59 -20.44 -0.29
C LYS A 153 9.69 -19.41 0.03
N HIS A 154 9.89 -18.42 -0.85
CA HIS A 154 11.02 -17.48 -0.78
C HIS A 154 10.60 -16.02 -0.87
N GLN A 155 9.30 -15.75 -1.08
CA GLN A 155 8.80 -14.40 -1.27
C GLN A 155 7.29 -14.31 -1.04
N VAL A 156 6.83 -13.10 -0.78
CA VAL A 156 5.41 -12.75 -0.74
C VAL A 156 5.11 -11.80 -1.87
N LYS A 157 4.08 -12.13 -2.65
CA LYS A 157 3.57 -11.31 -3.75
C LYS A 157 2.19 -10.79 -3.43
N VAL A 158 1.95 -9.53 -3.74
CA VAL A 158 0.63 -8.91 -3.66
C VAL A 158 0.25 -8.40 -5.05
N LYS A 159 -1.01 -8.62 -5.43
CA LYS A 159 -1.52 -8.14 -6.71
C LYS A 159 -1.56 -6.62 -6.69
N THR A 160 -0.83 -6.01 -7.61
CA THR A 160 -0.46 -4.60 -7.57
C THR A 160 -1.65 -3.65 -7.51
N LYS A 161 -2.74 -3.97 -8.19
CA LYS A 161 -3.97 -3.18 -8.15
C LYS A 161 -4.51 -2.96 -6.73
N TYR A 162 -4.34 -3.92 -5.81
CA TYR A 162 -4.81 -3.77 -4.43
C TYR A 162 -3.88 -2.92 -3.58
N LEU A 163 -2.56 -2.95 -3.84
CA LEU A 163 -1.63 -2.03 -3.19
C LEU A 163 -1.95 -0.60 -3.56
N LEU A 164 -2.13 -0.31 -4.86
CA LEU A 164 -2.46 1.04 -5.35
C LEU A 164 -3.78 1.55 -4.77
N ARG A 165 -4.83 0.71 -4.78
CA ARG A 165 -6.14 1.08 -4.18
C ARG A 165 -6.02 1.37 -2.68
N TYR A 166 -5.25 0.56 -1.95
CA TYR A 166 -5.03 0.78 -0.51
C TYR A 166 -4.26 2.07 -0.25
N MET A 167 -3.23 2.35 -1.05
CA MET A 167 -2.47 3.60 -0.98
C MET A 167 -3.39 4.81 -1.21
N CYS A 168 -4.23 4.79 -2.24
CA CYS A 168 -5.18 5.86 -2.52
C CYS A 168 -6.18 6.05 -1.36
N ALA A 169 -6.77 4.97 -0.83
CA ALA A 169 -7.73 5.06 0.25
C ALA A 169 -7.15 5.62 1.55
N ARG A 170 -5.92 5.20 1.91
CA ARG A 170 -5.24 5.63 3.14
C ARG A 170 -4.41 6.89 2.97
N GLN A 171 -4.21 7.34 1.73
CA GLN A 171 -3.23 8.38 1.38
C GLN A 171 -1.85 8.05 1.94
N PHE A 172 -1.37 6.84 1.64
CA PHE A 172 -0.08 6.32 2.10
C PHE A 172 0.95 6.26 0.99
N LEU A 173 2.20 6.53 1.38
CA LEU A 173 3.36 6.19 0.57
C LEU A 173 3.52 4.68 0.56
N PHE A 174 3.82 4.10 -0.60
CA PHE A 174 4.41 2.77 -0.69
C PHE A 174 5.92 2.92 -0.69
N ILE A 175 6.60 2.22 0.22
CA ILE A 175 8.05 2.27 0.37
C ILE A 175 8.62 0.91 0.02
N GLN A 176 9.69 0.90 -0.76
CA GLN A 176 10.49 -0.27 -1.05
C GLN A 176 11.89 -0.10 -0.50
N PHE A 177 12.33 -1.08 0.29
CA PHE A 177 13.71 -1.27 0.71
C PHE A 177 14.33 -2.40 -0.11
N VAL A 178 15.54 -2.18 -0.61
CA VAL A 178 16.30 -3.19 -1.35
C VAL A 178 17.70 -3.33 -0.75
N ASP A 179 18.13 -4.58 -0.57
CA ASP A 179 19.53 -4.96 -0.32
C ASP A 179 19.91 -6.02 -1.36
N LEU A 180 20.95 -5.79 -2.15
CA LEU A 180 21.52 -6.83 -3.01
C LEU A 180 23.02 -6.93 -2.77
N ARG A 181 23.49 -8.16 -2.59
CA ARG A 181 24.91 -8.49 -2.46
C ARG A 181 25.32 -9.50 -3.52
N VAL A 182 26.35 -9.16 -4.27
CA VAL A 182 26.97 -10.00 -5.29
C VAL A 182 28.45 -10.09 -4.99
N SER A 183 28.98 -11.31 -4.87
CA SER A 183 30.40 -11.54 -4.65
C SER A 183 30.99 -12.44 -5.73
N THR A 184 32.30 -12.35 -5.89
CA THR A 184 33.08 -13.32 -6.65
C THR A 184 32.92 -14.72 -6.02
N PRO A 185 32.86 -15.79 -6.82
CA PRO A 185 32.80 -17.16 -6.29
C PRO A 185 33.98 -17.46 -5.37
N GLY A 186 33.72 -18.06 -4.21
CA GLY A 186 34.75 -18.43 -3.25
C GLY A 186 34.38 -18.09 -1.80
N HIS A 187 35.32 -18.32 -0.90
CA HIS A 187 35.14 -17.98 0.50
C HIS A 187 35.39 -16.48 0.72
N MET A 188 34.51 -15.80 1.44
CA MET A 188 34.71 -14.41 1.85
C MET A 188 36.03 -14.31 2.65
N PRO A 189 36.99 -13.46 2.25
CA PRO A 189 38.24 -13.32 2.99
C PRO A 189 37.96 -12.73 4.39
N PHE A 190 38.86 -13.01 5.34
CA PHE A 190 38.76 -12.48 6.71
C PHE A 190 38.78 -10.95 6.77
N HIS A 191 39.44 -10.32 5.80
CA HIS A 191 39.55 -8.88 5.69
C HIS A 191 39.19 -8.45 4.27
N THR A 192 38.39 -7.40 4.19
CA THR A 192 38.04 -6.71 2.95
C THR A 192 38.18 -5.22 3.16
N ASP A 193 38.75 -4.54 2.17
CA ASP A 193 38.93 -3.09 2.17
C ASP A 193 37.91 -2.42 1.26
N PRO A 194 37.40 -1.23 1.62
CA PRO A 194 36.59 -0.41 0.71
C PRO A 194 37.40 -0.08 -0.54
N MET A 195 36.89 -0.47 -1.70
CA MET A 195 37.50 -0.19 -2.99
C MET A 195 36.91 1.03 -3.67
N GLY A 196 35.67 1.36 -3.35
CA GLY A 196 34.97 2.53 -3.85
C GLY A 196 33.47 2.41 -3.69
N ASP A 197 32.79 3.49 -3.98
CA ASP A 197 31.35 3.64 -3.84
C ASP A 197 30.76 4.40 -5.04
N ASP A 198 29.45 4.28 -5.17
CA ASP A 198 28.65 4.93 -6.20
C ASP A 198 27.25 5.15 -5.64
N SER A 199 26.71 6.35 -5.80
CA SER A 199 25.39 6.69 -5.29
C SER A 199 24.61 7.49 -6.32
N ASP A 200 23.30 7.30 -6.32
CA ASP A 200 22.37 8.05 -7.16
C ASP A 200 21.10 8.33 -6.37
N ALA A 201 20.54 9.51 -6.59
CA ALA A 201 19.31 9.95 -5.96
C ALA A 201 18.41 10.58 -7.04
N GLY A 202 17.20 10.05 -7.13
CA GLY A 202 16.14 10.61 -7.95
C GLY A 202 15.09 11.34 -7.11
N PRO A 203 13.98 11.75 -7.73
CA PRO A 203 12.90 12.44 -7.00
C PRO A 203 12.22 11.55 -5.94
N ASN A 204 12.25 10.23 -6.12
CA ASN A 204 11.52 9.26 -5.30
C ASN A 204 12.35 8.03 -4.93
N TYR A 205 13.68 8.07 -5.13
CA TYR A 205 14.59 6.98 -4.78
C TYR A 205 15.96 7.50 -4.38
N ILE A 206 16.66 6.72 -3.57
CA ILE A 206 18.07 6.86 -3.25
C ILE A 206 18.69 5.46 -3.21
N PHE A 207 19.88 5.31 -3.77
CA PHE A 207 20.69 4.11 -3.54
C PHE A 207 22.15 4.46 -3.35
N ASP A 208 22.81 3.65 -2.53
CA ASP A 208 24.24 3.63 -2.39
C ASP A 208 24.74 2.24 -2.74
N ARG A 209 25.83 2.20 -3.48
CA ARG A 209 26.52 0.99 -3.88
C ARG A 209 27.95 1.03 -3.40
N TRP A 210 28.39 0.00 -2.72
CA TRP A 210 29.78 -0.15 -2.28
C TRP A 210 30.44 -1.34 -2.95
N TYR A 211 31.73 -1.18 -3.21
CA TYR A 211 32.63 -2.23 -3.64
C TYR A 211 33.64 -2.49 -2.53
N GLN A 212 33.78 -3.75 -2.16
CA GLN A 212 34.80 -4.22 -1.23
C GLN A 212 35.62 -5.31 -1.91
N GLY A 213 36.92 -5.30 -1.69
CA GLY A 213 37.82 -6.34 -2.19
C GLY A 213 38.92 -6.62 -1.19
N ASN A 214 40.00 -7.24 -1.63
CA ASN A 214 41.14 -7.54 -0.78
C ASN A 214 42.46 -7.18 -1.45
N GLU A 215 43.54 -7.12 -0.67
CA GLU A 215 44.89 -6.80 -1.16
C GLU A 215 45.36 -7.73 -2.29
N THR A 216 44.90 -8.98 -2.29
CA THR A 216 45.26 -9.98 -3.30
C THR A 216 44.45 -9.88 -4.59
N GLU A 217 43.49 -8.96 -4.68
CA GLU A 217 42.65 -8.70 -5.86
C GLU A 217 41.93 -9.97 -6.40
N ASN A 218 41.69 -10.96 -5.53
CA ASN A 218 41.04 -12.23 -5.88
C ASN A 218 39.61 -12.32 -5.36
N TYR A 219 39.13 -11.29 -4.67
CA TYR A 219 37.76 -11.20 -4.17
C TYR A 219 37.19 -9.81 -4.44
N LEU A 220 35.94 -9.78 -4.89
CA LEU A 220 35.14 -8.56 -4.99
C LEU A 220 33.73 -8.83 -4.45
N LEU A 221 33.22 -7.91 -3.66
CA LEU A 221 31.86 -7.84 -3.18
C LEU A 221 31.28 -6.50 -3.61
N SER A 222 30.12 -6.54 -4.29
CA SER A 222 29.29 -5.38 -4.56
C SER A 222 28.02 -5.47 -3.73
N MET A 223 27.70 -4.39 -3.01
CA MET A 223 26.50 -4.27 -2.18
C MET A 223 25.73 -3.03 -2.61
N ILE A 224 24.41 -3.16 -2.76
CA ILE A 224 23.49 -2.04 -2.95
C ILE A 224 22.55 -2.00 -1.73
N TYR A 225 22.44 -0.83 -1.10
CA TYR A 225 21.30 -0.50 -0.25
C TYR A 225 20.49 0.59 -0.96
N ALA A 226 19.17 0.44 -0.97
CA ALA A 226 18.32 1.40 -1.62
C ALA A 226 16.99 1.56 -0.92
N ARG A 227 16.43 2.75 -1.09
CA ARG A 227 15.06 3.10 -0.76
C ARG A 227 14.40 3.73 -1.96
N SER A 228 13.13 3.43 -2.15
CA SER A 228 12.27 4.20 -3.03
C SER A 228 10.88 4.31 -2.46
N TYR A 229 10.13 5.30 -2.92
CA TYR A 229 8.72 5.40 -2.61
C TYR A 229 7.87 5.70 -3.84
N VAL A 230 6.58 5.39 -3.72
CA VAL A 230 5.53 5.76 -4.67
C VAL A 230 4.45 6.50 -3.88
N GLU A 231 4.05 7.64 -4.41
CA GLU A 231 2.95 8.42 -3.84
C GLU A 231 1.60 7.79 -4.17
N PRO A 232 0.61 7.94 -3.28
CA PRO A 232 -0.76 7.54 -3.60
C PRO A 232 -1.31 8.41 -4.73
N GLY A 233 -2.20 7.84 -5.53
CA GLY A 233 -3.06 8.62 -6.41
C GLY A 233 -4.13 9.40 -5.62
N PRO A 234 -4.99 10.13 -6.32
CA PRO A 234 -6.23 10.68 -5.77
C PRO A 234 -7.02 9.63 -5.00
N ILE A 235 -7.74 10.04 -3.96
CA ILE A 235 -8.52 9.12 -3.13
C ILE A 235 -9.65 8.47 -3.95
N GLU A 236 -10.17 9.18 -4.94
CA GLU A 236 -11.21 8.75 -5.86
C GLU A 236 -10.79 7.53 -6.69
N ASP A 237 -9.49 7.37 -6.95
CA ASP A 237 -8.93 6.24 -7.69
C ASP A 237 -8.83 4.96 -6.84
N CYS A 238 -9.23 4.99 -5.56
CA CYS A 238 -9.19 3.80 -4.70
C CYS A 238 -10.24 2.74 -5.08
N GLY A 239 -11.29 3.13 -5.80
CA GLY A 239 -12.37 2.23 -6.23
C GLY A 239 -13.01 1.48 -5.07
N LEU A 240 -13.14 2.13 -3.91
CA LEU A 240 -13.83 1.64 -2.72
C LEU A 240 -14.91 2.65 -2.37
N TRP A 241 -16.07 2.18 -1.90
CA TRP A 241 -17.16 3.05 -1.48
C TRP A 241 -16.70 4.20 -0.58
N PRO A 242 -17.10 5.46 -0.85
CA PRO A 242 -18.10 5.90 -1.85
C PRO A 242 -17.53 6.16 -3.27
N TYR A 243 -16.26 5.84 -3.52
CA TYR A 243 -15.58 6.10 -4.80
C TYR A 243 -15.60 4.89 -5.75
N ASP A 244 -16.38 3.86 -5.45
CA ASP A 244 -16.65 2.72 -6.31
C ASP A 244 -17.91 2.91 -7.17
N GLU A 245 -18.49 4.12 -7.18
CA GLU A 245 -19.63 4.46 -8.01
C GLU A 245 -19.25 4.35 -9.51
N ASP A 246 -19.65 3.24 -10.11
CA ASP A 246 -20.10 3.26 -11.49
C ASP A 246 -21.34 4.18 -11.54
N GLU A 247 -21.43 5.10 -12.50
CA GLU A 247 -22.65 5.90 -12.71
C GLU A 247 -23.86 4.95 -12.69
N GLU A 248 -24.68 5.01 -11.63
CA GLU A 248 -25.83 4.12 -11.47
C GLU A 248 -26.72 4.28 -12.72
N GLN A 249 -26.68 3.29 -13.61
CA GLN A 249 -27.51 3.30 -14.80
C GLN A 249 -28.91 2.90 -14.40
N TYR A 250 -29.74 3.89 -14.07
CA TYR A 250 -31.14 3.68 -13.79
C TYR A 250 -31.89 3.28 -15.07
N PRO A 251 -32.56 2.11 -15.11
CA PRO A 251 -33.38 1.72 -16.25
C PRO A 251 -34.50 2.74 -16.52
N GLU A 252 -34.78 2.97 -17.81
CA GLU A 252 -35.92 3.77 -18.25
C GLU A 252 -37.09 2.89 -18.69
N PHE A 253 -38.28 3.19 -18.20
CA PHE A 253 -39.52 2.48 -18.49
C PHE A 253 -40.44 3.34 -19.35
N ILE A 254 -41.09 2.76 -20.34
CA ILE A 254 -42.16 3.43 -21.09
C ILE A 254 -43.40 3.47 -20.20
N ILE A 255 -43.91 4.66 -19.92
CA ILE A 255 -45.08 4.87 -19.05
C ILE A 255 -46.30 5.36 -19.81
N ASN A 256 -46.12 5.87 -21.05
CA ASN A 256 -47.23 6.27 -21.90
C ASN A 256 -46.83 6.28 -23.39
N GLU A 257 -47.81 6.14 -24.28
CA GLU A 257 -47.67 6.35 -25.73
C GLU A 257 -48.49 7.59 -26.11
N LEU A 258 -47.82 8.57 -26.72
CA LEU A 258 -48.40 9.85 -27.09
C LEU A 258 -49.17 9.74 -28.42
N PRO A 259 -50.15 10.63 -28.69
CA PRO A 259 -50.96 10.58 -29.92
C PRO A 259 -50.16 10.71 -31.23
N ASP A 260 -48.92 11.19 -31.16
CA ASP A 260 -48.00 11.28 -32.30
C ASP A 260 -47.21 9.97 -32.53
N GLY A 261 -47.43 8.94 -31.71
CA GLY A 261 -46.76 7.64 -31.77
C GLY A 261 -45.41 7.58 -31.03
N SER A 262 -45.04 8.62 -30.31
CA SER A 262 -43.83 8.63 -29.47
C SER A 262 -44.10 8.10 -28.06
N PHE A 263 -43.05 7.64 -27.36
CA PHE A 263 -43.18 7.07 -26.02
C PHE A 263 -42.65 8.03 -24.95
N GLU A 264 -43.46 8.27 -23.92
CA GLU A 264 -43.03 8.92 -22.68
C GLU A 264 -42.30 7.89 -21.81
N ARG A 265 -41.06 8.20 -21.41
CA ARG A 265 -40.19 7.33 -20.61
C ARG A 265 -39.95 7.92 -19.22
N PHE A 266 -39.73 7.06 -18.24
CA PHE A 266 -39.50 7.44 -16.86
C PHE A 266 -38.40 6.58 -16.24
N THR A 267 -37.48 7.22 -15.51
CA THR A 267 -36.36 6.55 -14.84
C THR A 267 -36.70 6.26 -13.37
N CYS A 268 -36.07 5.25 -12.78
CA CYS A 268 -36.15 4.97 -11.35
C CYS A 268 -35.08 5.69 -10.50
N GLU A 269 -34.40 6.68 -11.07
CA GLU A 269 -33.46 7.55 -10.35
C GLU A 269 -34.19 8.34 -9.25
N GLU A 270 -33.77 8.17 -7.99
CA GLU A 270 -34.47 8.70 -6.81
C GLU A 270 -34.69 10.23 -6.86
N SER A 271 -33.70 10.96 -7.38
CA SER A 271 -33.75 12.41 -7.55
C SER A 271 -34.88 12.86 -8.50
N LYS A 272 -35.25 12.02 -9.47
CA LYS A 272 -36.26 12.27 -10.52
C LYS A 272 -37.63 11.66 -10.19
N LEU A 273 -37.74 10.87 -9.12
CA LEU A 273 -39.01 10.26 -8.67
C LEU A 273 -40.00 11.28 -8.06
N THR A 274 -39.52 12.41 -7.54
CA THR A 274 -40.30 13.31 -6.67
C THR A 274 -41.36 14.18 -7.39
N THR A 275 -41.41 14.19 -8.72
CA THR A 275 -42.21 15.19 -9.45
C THR A 275 -43.60 14.70 -9.93
N ARG A 276 -43.86 13.39 -10.01
CA ARG A 276 -45.09 12.89 -10.67
C ARG A 276 -46.20 12.43 -9.71
N TRP A 277 -45.86 11.91 -8.53
CA TRP A 277 -46.87 11.34 -7.61
C TRP A 277 -47.78 12.39 -6.95
N CYS A 278 -47.32 13.65 -6.84
CA CYS A 278 -48.12 14.73 -6.26
C CYS A 278 -48.99 15.50 -7.27
N ALA A 279 -48.77 15.32 -8.58
CA ALA A 279 -49.43 16.11 -9.63
C ALA A 279 -50.64 15.42 -10.29
N GLY A 280 -50.91 14.14 -9.97
CA GLY A 280 -51.92 13.32 -10.65
C GLY A 280 -53.27 13.14 -9.94
N SER A 281 -53.50 13.76 -8.77
CA SER A 281 -54.74 13.56 -7.99
C SER A 281 -55.60 14.81 -7.85
N THR A 282 -55.71 15.65 -8.88
CA THR A 282 -56.81 16.61 -9.00
C THR A 282 -58.00 15.96 -9.71
N GLY A 283 -58.61 14.96 -9.05
CA GLY A 283 -59.76 14.29 -9.67
C GLY A 283 -60.36 13.10 -8.95
N LEU A 284 -60.26 12.97 -7.63
CA LEU A 284 -61.20 12.18 -6.82
C LEU A 284 -60.97 12.52 -5.34
N ALA A 285 -61.92 13.27 -4.77
CA ALA A 285 -62.02 13.42 -3.33
C ALA A 285 -62.40 12.06 -2.71
N THR A 286 -61.59 11.55 -1.79
CA THR A 286 -62.05 11.11 -0.46
C THR A 286 -60.88 10.70 0.43
N SER A 287 -60.82 11.38 1.58
CA SER A 287 -60.38 10.96 2.93
C SER A 287 -58.95 10.44 3.16
N TRP A 288 -58.40 10.94 4.29
CA TRP A 288 -57.14 10.56 4.96
C TRP A 288 -55.88 11.07 4.25
N GLY A 289 -55.01 11.93 4.79
CA GLY A 289 -54.84 12.51 6.10
C GLY A 289 -53.33 12.83 6.24
N ARG A 290 -52.99 14.10 6.44
CA ARG A 290 -51.66 14.68 6.78
C ARG A 290 -50.59 14.72 5.67
N CYS A 291 -50.50 15.89 5.03
CA CYS A 291 -49.21 16.43 4.57
C CYS A 291 -48.36 16.92 5.76
N ALA A 292 -47.05 16.90 5.56
CA ALA A 292 -45.95 17.20 6.47
C ALA A 292 -46.00 18.62 7.12
N PRO A 293 -45.18 18.90 8.17
CA PRO A 293 -45.16 20.22 8.80
C PRO A 293 -44.35 21.23 7.98
N ASP A 294 -44.94 22.42 7.79
CA ASP A 294 -44.29 23.58 7.19
C ASP A 294 -43.16 24.12 8.06
N ALA A 295 -42.04 24.42 7.40
CA ALA A 295 -41.05 25.38 7.89
C ALA A 295 -41.56 26.80 7.58
N GLY A 296 -41.68 27.66 8.59
CA GLY A 296 -42.07 29.05 8.39
C GLY A 296 -42.01 29.86 9.68
N SER A 297 -40.95 30.63 9.82
CA SER A 297 -40.66 31.61 10.87
C SER A 297 -41.70 32.74 10.97
N GLU A 298 -42.03 33.18 12.19
CA GLU A 298 -42.29 34.61 12.50
C GLU A 298 -42.21 34.87 14.02
N GLY A 299 -41.60 35.99 14.40
CA GLY A 299 -41.25 36.31 15.78
C GLY A 299 -42.20 37.28 16.49
N HIS A 300 -42.09 37.37 17.82
CA HIS A 300 -41.86 38.61 18.57
C HIS A 300 -41.84 38.38 20.10
N ALA A 301 -40.82 39.00 20.73
CA ALA A 301 -40.68 39.55 22.08
C ALA A 301 -41.72 39.26 23.20
N ALA A 302 -41.23 38.86 24.38
CA ALA A 302 -41.17 39.74 25.58
C ALA A 302 -40.68 39.03 26.88
N ALA A 303 -39.56 39.53 27.41
CA ALA A 303 -39.36 40.02 28.78
C ALA A 303 -39.46 39.12 30.04
N ARG A 304 -38.38 39.23 30.85
CA ARG A 304 -38.23 39.20 32.33
C ARG A 304 -38.00 37.85 33.05
N GLY A 305 -36.92 37.81 33.82
CA GLY A 305 -36.71 36.84 34.91
C GLY A 305 -35.27 36.76 35.41
N THR A 306 -34.94 37.55 36.42
CA THR A 306 -33.66 37.66 37.15
C THR A 306 -33.30 36.44 38.02
N GLY A 307 -32.05 35.94 37.88
CA GLY A 307 -31.13 35.16 38.79
C GLY A 307 -31.62 34.26 39.96
N PRO A 308 -30.71 33.71 40.81
CA PRO A 308 -29.25 33.62 40.69
C PRO A 308 -28.64 32.22 40.99
N ALA A 309 -27.31 32.21 40.90
CA ALA A 309 -26.25 31.24 41.20
C ALA A 309 -26.36 30.26 42.38
N THR A 310 -25.64 29.14 42.24
CA THR A 310 -24.65 28.55 43.19
C THR A 310 -23.75 27.61 42.37
N ALA A 311 -22.45 27.90 42.22
CA ALA A 311 -21.32 27.54 43.12
C ALA A 311 -20.91 26.06 43.00
#